data_AF-A0A0B7FWE2-F1
#
_entry.id   AF-A0A0B7FWE2-F1
#
_cell.length_a   1.000
_cell.length_b   1.000
_cell.length_c   1.000
_cell.angle_alpha   90.00
_cell.angle_beta   90.00
_cell.angle_gamma   90.00
#
_symmetry.space_group_name_H-M   'P 1'
#
loop_
_entity.id
_entity.type
_entity.pdbx_description
1 polymer ?
#
loop_
_entity_poly.entity_id
_entity_poly.type
_entity_poly.pdbx_seq_one_letter_code
_entity_poly.pdbx_strand_id
1 'polypeptide(L)'
;MEVNASTGKVFGHQANGSKSQQWNLRPTSVGTCMSIRLLNGGMTGVSDVKQDEVVKASSLYNLNFMLILIRADKGFWIGHLSNPFLVYDLRGGNPADGTEICLWPKNDLEHQKWYFDPV
;
A
#
# COMPACT_ATOMS: atom_id res chain seq x y z
N MET A 1 2.79 0.07 7.89
CA MET A 1 3.61 -0.51 6.79
C MET A 1 5.00 0.07 6.85
N GLU A 2 6.00 -0.71 6.46
CA GLU A 2 7.40 -0.30 6.36
C GLU A 2 7.94 -0.59 4.95
N VAL A 3 8.84 0.26 4.45
CA VAL A 3 9.59 0.01 3.20
C VAL A 3 11.01 -0.45 3.46
N ASN A 4 11.41 -1.51 2.76
CA ASN A 4 12.80 -1.94 2.73
C ASN A 4 13.54 -1.09 1.68
N ALA A 5 14.46 -0.24 2.12
CA ALA A 5 15.14 0.71 1.24
C ALA A 5 16.02 0.06 0.15
N SER A 6 16.54 -1.16 0.37
CA SER A 6 17.40 -1.83 -0.62
C SER A 6 16.61 -2.60 -1.67
N THR A 7 15.45 -3.15 -1.31
CA THR A 7 14.63 -3.96 -2.22
C THR A 7 13.39 -3.25 -2.75
N GLY A 8 13.01 -2.13 -2.12
CA GLY A 8 11.76 -1.42 -2.38
C GLY A 8 10.51 -2.17 -1.89
N LYS A 9 10.62 -3.38 -1.35
CA LYS A 9 9.45 -4.14 -0.87
C LYS A 9 8.76 -3.42 0.30
N VAL A 10 7.43 -3.49 0.32
CA VAL A 10 6.60 -2.99 1.42
C VAL A 10 6.09 -4.17 2.24
N PHE A 11 6.21 -4.09 3.56
CA PHE A 11 5.87 -5.16 4.48
C PHE A 11 5.24 -4.62 5.78
N GLY A 12 4.63 -5.52 6.55
CA GLY A 12 4.14 -5.28 7.90
C GLY A 12 5.30 -5.34 8.90
N HIS A 13 5.33 -4.37 9.81
CA HIS A 13 6.29 -4.34 10.92
C HIS A 13 5.65 -3.60 12.09
N GLN A 14 6.00 -3.98 13.32
CA GLN A 14 5.63 -3.22 14.52
C GLN A 14 6.06 -1.76 14.41
N ALA A 15 5.24 -0.84 14.95
CA ALA A 15 5.55 0.57 14.94
C ALA A 15 6.87 0.84 15.68
N ASN A 16 7.82 1.49 15.00
CA ASN A 16 9.17 1.76 15.53
C ASN A 16 9.60 3.22 15.37
N GLY A 17 8.73 4.09 14.84
CA GLY A 17 8.99 5.52 14.66
C GLY A 17 10.02 5.85 13.56
N SER A 18 10.47 4.85 12.80
CA SER A 18 11.45 5.05 11.73
C SER A 18 10.86 5.82 10.56
N LYS A 19 11.74 6.49 9.80
CA LYS A 19 11.33 7.18 8.55
C LYS A 19 10.82 6.23 7.48
N SER A 20 11.14 4.93 7.52
CA SER A 20 10.63 3.91 6.59
C SER A 20 9.16 3.54 6.88
N GLN A 21 8.59 3.99 8.00
CA GLN A 21 7.18 3.84 8.35
C GLN A 21 6.36 5.13 8.13
N GLN A 22 6.99 6.19 7.60
CA GLN A 22 6.35 7.47 7.35
C GLN A 22 6.10 7.68 5.87
N TRP A 23 4.90 8.18 5.54
CA TRP A 23 4.41 8.23 4.17
C TRP A 23 3.70 9.55 3.88
N ASN A 24 3.92 10.07 2.67
CA ASN A 24 3.20 11.22 2.14
C ASN A 24 1.98 10.74 1.34
N LEU A 25 0.78 10.89 1.91
CA LEU A 25 -0.45 10.65 1.15
C LEU A 25 -0.75 11.86 0.25
N ARG A 26 -0.82 11.66 -1.07
CA ARG A 26 -0.99 12.76 -2.04
C ARG A 26 -1.97 12.36 -3.16
N PRO A 27 -2.88 13.25 -3.57
CA PRO A 27 -3.57 13.12 -4.86
C PRO A 27 -2.55 13.02 -5.99
N THR A 28 -2.87 12.26 -7.04
CA THR A 28 -2.11 12.26 -8.30
C THR A 28 -2.71 13.30 -9.26
N SER A 29 -2.08 13.46 -10.43
CA SER A 29 -2.65 14.29 -11.50
C SER A 29 -3.79 13.60 -12.27
N VAL A 30 -4.19 12.39 -11.87
CA VAL A 30 -5.17 11.55 -12.57
C VAL A 30 -6.46 11.46 -11.73
N GLY A 31 -7.44 12.28 -12.06
CA GLY A 31 -8.78 12.24 -11.45
C GLY A 31 -8.73 12.26 -9.91
N THR A 32 -9.44 11.33 -9.28
CA THR A 32 -9.49 11.16 -7.82
C THR A 32 -8.44 10.17 -7.29
N CYS A 33 -7.43 9.82 -8.08
CA CYS A 33 -6.45 8.83 -7.68
C CYS A 33 -5.50 9.39 -6.63
N MET A 34 -5.07 8.51 -5.74
CA MET A 34 -4.14 8.80 -4.66
C MET A 34 -2.81 8.07 -4.90
N SER A 35 -1.78 8.54 -4.22
CA SER A 35 -0.48 7.89 -4.12
C SER A 35 -0.03 7.91 -2.66
N ILE A 36 0.52 6.78 -2.20
CA ILE A 36 1.20 6.68 -0.92
C ILE A 36 2.69 6.78 -1.23
N ARG A 37 3.30 7.90 -0.89
CA ARG A 37 4.66 8.26 -1.29
C ARG A 37 5.66 8.08 -0.16
N LEU A 38 6.88 7.69 -0.51
CA LEU A 38 7.99 7.72 0.43
C LEU A 38 8.41 9.18 0.67
N LEU A 39 9.04 9.44 1.82
CA LEU A 39 9.52 10.79 2.16
C LEU A 39 10.60 11.31 1.20
N ASN A 40 11.41 10.42 0.64
CA ASN A 40 12.49 10.73 -0.30
C ASN A 40 12.09 10.62 -1.77
N GLY A 41 10.79 10.41 -2.06
CA GLY A 41 10.28 10.27 -3.42
C GLY A 41 9.99 8.82 -3.81
N GLY A 42 9.20 8.66 -4.88
CA GLY A 42 8.58 7.38 -5.25
C GLY A 42 7.27 7.11 -4.51
N MET A 43 6.58 6.05 -4.90
CA MET A 43 5.25 5.67 -4.42
C MET A 43 5.07 4.16 -4.37
N THR A 44 4.13 3.70 -3.54
CA THR A 44 3.78 2.29 -3.43
C THR A 44 2.83 1.87 -4.56
N GLY A 45 2.98 0.63 -5.00
CA GLY A 45 2.22 0.04 -6.09
C GLY A 45 2.67 -1.37 -6.35
N VAL A 46 2.45 -1.84 -7.58
CA VAL A 46 2.84 -3.19 -8.01
C VAL A 46 3.51 -3.16 -9.37
N SER A 47 4.28 -4.21 -9.68
CA SER A 47 4.85 -4.37 -11.03
C SER A 47 3.81 -4.90 -12.02
N ASP A 48 2.83 -5.67 -11.55
CA ASP A 48 1.77 -6.31 -12.33
C ASP A 48 0.48 -6.34 -11.51
N VAL A 49 -0.67 -6.15 -12.17
CA VAL A 49 -1.97 -6.03 -11.47
C VAL A 49 -2.64 -7.40 -11.40
N LYS A 50 -2.17 -8.22 -10.47
CA LYS A 50 -2.69 -9.57 -10.23
C LYS A 50 -2.69 -9.93 -8.76
N GLN A 51 -3.50 -10.92 -8.41
CA GLN A 51 -3.48 -11.54 -7.09
C GLN A 51 -2.05 -12.02 -6.76
N ASP A 52 -1.69 -11.89 -5.48
CA ASP A 52 -0.39 -12.23 -4.90
C ASP A 52 0.79 -11.33 -5.26
N GLU A 53 0.63 -10.36 -6.17
CA GLU A 53 1.73 -9.44 -6.48
C GLU A 53 2.09 -8.62 -5.23
N VAL A 54 3.39 -8.60 -4.92
CA VAL A 54 3.93 -7.92 -3.75
C VAL A 54 3.98 -6.42 -3.99
N VAL A 55 3.48 -5.66 -3.01
CA VAL A 55 3.55 -4.20 -3.02
C VAL A 55 5.00 -3.76 -2.89
N LYS A 56 5.39 -2.84 -3.76
CA LYS A 56 6.74 -2.27 -3.83
C LYS A 56 6.67 -0.76 -3.94
N ALA A 57 7.74 -0.12 -3.53
CA ALA A 57 8.03 1.27 -3.79
C ALA A 57 8.78 1.41 -5.12
N SER A 58 8.40 2.38 -5.93
CA SER A 58 9.13 2.74 -7.14
C SER A 58 9.13 4.24 -7.38
N SER A 59 10.17 4.74 -8.02
CA SER A 59 10.22 6.09 -8.60
C SER A 59 9.51 6.19 -9.94
N LEU A 60 9.09 5.07 -10.53
CA LEU A 60 8.33 5.03 -11.78
C LEU A 60 6.97 5.69 -11.57
N TYR A 61 6.65 6.65 -12.45
CA TYR A 61 5.34 7.28 -12.49
C TYR A 61 4.48 6.56 -13.53
N ASN A 62 3.76 5.52 -13.10
CA ASN A 62 2.86 4.76 -13.98
C ASN A 62 1.57 4.37 -13.23
N LEU A 63 0.57 3.90 -13.99
CA LEU A 63 -0.75 3.57 -13.45
C LEU A 63 -0.74 2.43 -12.42
N ASN A 64 0.28 1.57 -12.42
CA ASN A 64 0.41 0.45 -11.46
C ASN A 64 0.76 0.92 -10.03
N PHE A 65 1.08 2.21 -9.86
CA PHE A 65 1.36 2.84 -8.57
C PHE A 65 0.33 3.91 -8.21
N MET A 66 -0.79 3.94 -8.92
CA MET A 66 -1.92 4.79 -8.61
C MET A 66 -3.00 4.00 -7.89
N LEU A 67 -3.56 4.61 -6.84
CA LEU A 67 -4.43 3.95 -5.88
C LEU A 67 -5.77 4.68 -5.79
N ILE A 68 -6.79 3.95 -5.32
CA ILE A 68 -8.06 4.53 -4.88
C ILE A 68 -8.21 4.18 -3.41
N LEU A 69 -8.46 5.19 -2.58
CA LEU A 69 -8.82 4.98 -1.18
C LEU A 69 -10.34 4.79 -1.10
N ILE A 70 -10.76 3.60 -0.71
CA ILE A 70 -12.17 3.22 -0.63
C ILE A 70 -12.52 3.11 0.85
N ARG A 71 -13.51 3.88 1.32
CA ARG A 71 -13.97 3.81 2.70
C ARG A 71 -14.48 2.42 3.02
N ALA A 72 -13.98 1.82 4.09
CA ALA A 72 -14.48 0.58 4.67
C ALA A 72 -15.33 0.87 5.92
N ASP A 73 -15.90 -0.18 6.52
CA ASP A 73 -16.52 -0.12 7.85
C ASP A 73 -15.52 0.36 8.92
N LYS A 74 -14.24 0.04 8.73
CA LYS A 74 -13.10 0.48 9.52
C LYS A 74 -11.96 0.93 8.61
N GLY A 75 -11.51 2.17 8.76
CA GLY A 75 -10.42 2.70 7.93
C GLY A 75 -10.75 2.68 6.44
N PHE A 76 -9.79 2.26 5.62
CA PHE A 76 -9.88 2.27 4.16
C PHE A 76 -9.33 0.97 3.56
N TRP A 77 -9.95 0.50 2.48
CA TRP A 77 -9.22 -0.32 1.52
C TRP A 77 -8.33 0.57 0.66
N ILE A 78 -7.11 0.11 0.40
CA ILE A 78 -6.21 0.70 -0.57
C ILE A 78 -6.32 -0.14 -1.84
N GLY A 79 -7.18 0.28 -2.76
CA GLY A 79 -7.45 -0.43 -4.02
C GLY A 79 -6.51 0.00 -5.14
N HIS A 80 -6.16 -0.94 -6.01
CA HIS A 80 -5.44 -0.63 -7.23
C HIS A 80 -6.32 0.13 -8.23
N LEU A 81 -5.79 1.16 -8.91
CA LEU A 81 -6.58 1.99 -9.84
C LEU A 81 -7.28 1.17 -10.94
N SER A 82 -6.54 0.32 -11.65
CA SER A 82 -7.11 -0.44 -12.78
C SER A 82 -7.98 -1.63 -12.37
N ASN A 83 -7.89 -2.07 -11.11
CA ASN A 83 -8.70 -3.14 -10.58
C ASN A 83 -8.94 -2.93 -9.07
N PRO A 84 -9.95 -2.13 -8.69
CA PRO A 84 -10.21 -1.81 -7.29
C PRO A 84 -10.75 -2.98 -6.46
N PHE A 85 -10.99 -4.15 -7.09
CA PHE A 85 -11.29 -5.40 -6.37
C PHE A 85 -10.04 -6.14 -5.88
N LEU A 86 -8.84 -5.69 -6.29
CA LEU A 86 -7.57 -6.09 -5.69
C LEU A 86 -7.07 -4.97 -4.79
N VAL A 87 -6.92 -5.28 -3.50
CA VAL A 87 -6.57 -4.31 -2.45
C VAL A 87 -5.29 -4.73 -1.74
N TYR A 88 -4.64 -3.78 -1.06
CA TYR A 88 -3.49 -4.08 -0.21
C TYR A 88 -3.92 -4.96 0.96
N ASP A 89 -3.24 -6.09 1.11
CA ASP A 89 -3.48 -7.12 2.11
C ASP A 89 -2.17 -7.40 2.85
N LEU A 90 -2.18 -7.34 4.18
CA LEU A 90 -1.09 -7.93 4.97
C LEU A 90 -1.22 -9.45 4.86
N ARG A 91 -0.31 -10.07 4.09
CA ARG A 91 -0.52 -11.41 3.53
C ARG A 91 -1.01 -12.42 4.57
N GLY A 92 -2.24 -12.90 4.37
CA GLY A 92 -2.87 -13.92 5.21
C GLY A 92 -3.13 -13.48 6.65
N GLY A 93 -3.08 -12.17 6.94
CA GLY A 93 -3.24 -11.61 8.27
C GLY A 93 -2.12 -11.93 9.24
N ASN A 94 -0.94 -12.36 8.75
CA ASN A 94 0.17 -12.73 9.63
C ASN A 94 0.80 -11.47 10.28
N PRO A 95 0.79 -11.36 11.63
CA PRO A 95 1.31 -10.17 12.31
C PRO A 95 2.83 -10.16 12.46
N ALA A 96 3.54 -11.21 12.01
CA ALA A 96 5.00 -11.28 12.12
C ALA A 96 5.68 -10.17 11.29
N ASP A 97 6.71 -9.56 11.88
CA ASP A 97 7.53 -8.56 11.21
C ASP A 97 8.13 -9.14 9.92
N GLY A 98 8.08 -8.35 8.84
CA GLY A 98 8.53 -8.77 7.51
C GLY A 98 7.46 -9.45 6.66
N THR A 99 6.24 -9.67 7.18
CA THR A 99 5.13 -10.18 6.38
C THR A 99 4.84 -9.21 5.22
N GLU A 100 4.96 -9.69 3.99
CA GLU A 100 4.78 -8.85 2.80
C GLU A 100 3.35 -8.30 2.70
N ILE A 101 3.22 -7.09 2.15
CA ILE A 101 1.93 -6.58 1.69
C ILE A 101 1.76 -7.02 0.23
N CYS A 102 0.61 -7.58 -0.13
CA CYS A 102 0.31 -8.01 -1.50
C CYS A 102 -1.03 -7.48 -1.99
N LEU A 103 -1.30 -7.67 -3.29
CA LEU A 103 -2.64 -7.54 -3.83
C LEU A 103 -3.43 -8.82 -3.57
N TRP A 104 -4.60 -8.67 -2.97
CA TRP A 104 -5.51 -9.79 -2.73
C TRP A 104 -6.95 -9.39 -3.07
N PRO A 105 -7.81 -10.33 -3.49
CA PRO A 105 -9.23 -10.08 -3.64
C PRO A 105 -9.82 -9.45 -2.38
N LYS A 106 -10.47 -8.30 -2.55
CA LYS A 106 -11.17 -7.60 -1.48
C LYS A 106 -12.25 -8.52 -0.90
N ASN A 107 -12.11 -8.90 0.37
CA ASN A 107 -12.99 -9.84 1.07
C ASN A 107 -13.34 -9.38 2.50
N ASP A 108 -13.18 -8.08 2.78
CA ASP A 108 -13.60 -7.39 4.00
C ASP A 108 -12.93 -7.85 5.30
N LEU A 109 -11.83 -8.61 5.19
CA LEU A 109 -11.03 -9.02 6.33
C LEU A 109 -10.25 -7.83 6.93
N GLU A 110 -9.99 -7.86 8.23
CA GLU A 110 -9.37 -6.74 8.97
C GLU A 110 -7.97 -6.39 8.44
N HIS A 111 -7.22 -7.37 7.96
CA HIS A 111 -5.87 -7.19 7.40
C HIS A 111 -5.85 -6.56 5.99
N GLN A 112 -7.02 -6.17 5.47
CA GLN A 112 -7.18 -5.35 4.26
C GLN A 112 -7.61 -3.90 4.57
N LYS A 113 -7.84 -3.59 5.85
CA LYS A 113 -8.37 -2.29 6.31
C LYS A 113 -7.25 -1.47 6.93
N TRP A 114 -6.94 -0.35 6.29
CA TRP A 114 -5.79 0.48 6.63
C TRP A 114 -6.22 1.79 7.28
N TYR A 115 -5.43 2.21 8.27
CA TYR A 115 -5.54 3.53 8.92
C TYR A 115 -4.36 4.40 8.50
N PHE A 116 -4.60 5.70 8.46
CA PHE A 116 -3.59 6.72 8.19
C PHE A 116 -3.44 7.57 9.44
N ASP A 117 -2.46 7.22 10.27
CA ASP A 117 -2.18 7.95 11.49
C ASP A 117 -1.28 9.16 11.18
N PRO A 118 -1.64 10.37 11.63
CA PRO A 118 -0.78 11.55 11.49
C PRO A 118 0.47 11.39 12.36
N VAL A 119 1.62 11.82 11.83
CA VAL A 119 2.94 11.77 12.47
C VAL A 119 3.63 13.12 12.43
#